data_AF-A0A7S4CSZ6-F1
#
_entry.id   AF-A0A7S4CSZ6-F1
#
_cell.length_a   1.000
_cell.length_b   1.000
_cell.length_c   1.000
_cell.angle_alpha   90.00
_cell.angle_beta   90.00
_cell.angle_gamma   90.00
#
_symmetry.space_group_name_H-M   'P 1'
#
loop_
_entity.id
_entity.type
_entity.pdbx_description
1 polymer ?
#
loop_
_entity_poly.entity_id
_entity_poly.type
_entity_poly.pdbx_seq_one_letter_code
_entity_poly.pdbx_strand_id
1 'polypeptide(L)'
;NVALNSENQVKIAAEGGIAVVIDAMKRHKDDGALQECGCAALRNVALNSENQVKIAAEGGIAVIIDAMRRHKDNGALQEDGCGALGDVAANPENEVKISQDRR
;
A
#
# COMPACT_ATOMS: atom_id res chain seq x y z
N ASN A 1 -26.66 2.15 1.46
CA ASN A 1 -25.41 1.36 1.36
C ASN A 1 -25.00 0.98 -0.07
N VAL A 2 -25.01 1.89 -1.06
CA VAL A 2 -24.57 1.55 -2.44
C VAL A 2 -23.53 2.56 -3.00
N ALA A 3 -23.07 3.52 -2.20
CA ALA A 3 -22.10 4.54 -2.65
C ALA A 3 -20.62 4.19 -2.38
N LEU A 4 -20.35 3.33 -1.38
CA LEU A 4 -18.98 3.06 -0.92
C LEU A 4 -18.15 2.18 -1.87
N ASN A 5 -18.77 1.55 -2.87
CA ASN A 5 -18.08 0.60 -3.75
C ASN A 5 -17.85 1.13 -5.18
N SER A 6 -18.79 1.93 -5.71
CA SER A 6 -18.72 2.45 -7.08
C SER A 6 -17.73 3.61 -7.24
N GLU A 7 -17.63 4.52 -6.27
CA GLU A 7 -16.64 5.61 -6.34
C GLU A 7 -15.20 5.12 -6.17
N ASN A 8 -15.00 4.05 -5.40
CA ASN A 8 -13.68 3.45 -5.18
C ASN A 8 -13.23 2.65 -6.40
N GLN A 9 -14.11 1.85 -7.02
CA GLN A 9 -13.78 1.08 -8.22
C GLN A 9 -13.47 1.98 -9.44
N VAL A 10 -14.20 3.07 -9.63
CA VAL A 10 -14.00 3.97 -10.78
C VAL A 10 -12.69 4.77 -10.66
N LYS A 11 -12.23 5.11 -9.45
CA LYS A 11 -10.98 5.85 -9.25
C LYS A 11 -9.71 4.98 -9.36
N ILE A 12 -9.80 3.67 -9.13
CA ILE A 12 -8.65 2.75 -9.19
C ILE A 12 -8.16 2.54 -10.65
N ALA A 13 -9.06 2.63 -11.64
CA ALA A 13 -8.79 2.22 -13.02
C ALA A 13 -8.08 3.27 -13.90
N ALA A 14 -7.99 4.53 -13.48
CA ALA A 14 -7.43 5.63 -14.30
C ALA A 14 -6.25 6.30 -13.59
N GLU A 15 -5.03 5.81 -13.83
CA GLU A 15 -3.72 6.46 -13.55
C GLU A 15 -3.40 6.93 -12.09
N GLY A 16 -4.33 6.80 -11.15
CA GLY A 16 -4.22 7.23 -9.74
C GLY A 16 -4.44 6.11 -8.71
N GLY A 17 -4.51 4.84 -9.14
CA GLY A 17 -4.87 3.72 -8.26
C GLY A 17 -3.98 3.57 -7.03
N ILE A 18 -2.66 3.80 -7.14
CA ILE A 18 -1.73 3.72 -6.00
C ILE A 18 -2.07 4.77 -4.93
N ALA A 19 -2.21 6.04 -5.33
CA ALA A 19 -2.54 7.12 -4.39
C ALA A 19 -3.91 6.91 -3.75
N VAL A 20 -4.89 6.43 -4.52
CA VAL A 20 -6.24 6.12 -4.03
C VAL A 20 -6.22 4.98 -3.02
N VAL A 21 -5.48 3.90 -3.28
CA VAL A 21 -5.34 2.77 -2.35
C VAL A 21 -4.67 3.25 -1.05
N ILE A 22 -3.57 4.00 -1.15
CA ILE A 22 -2.85 4.54 0.01
C ILE A 22 -3.77 5.46 0.83
N ASP A 23 -4.53 6.35 0.19
CA ASP A 23 -5.46 7.25 0.86
C ASP A 23 -6.64 6.51 1.50
N ALA A 24 -7.20 5.50 0.84
CA ALA A 24 -8.22 4.63 1.42
C ALA A 24 -7.70 3.91 2.67
N MET A 25 -6.50 3.33 2.60
CA MET A 25 -5.86 2.69 3.75
C MET A 25 -5.61 3.68 4.89
N LYS A 26 -5.20 4.92 4.60
CA LYS A 26 -5.02 5.99 5.60
C LYS A 26 -6.33 6.39 6.29
N ARG A 27 -7.46 6.39 5.58
CA ARG A 27 -8.77 6.78 6.12
C ARG A 27 -9.45 5.66 6.91
N HIS A 28 -9.22 4.41 6.53
CA HIS A 28 -9.91 3.23 7.07
C HIS A 28 -8.93 2.29 7.79
N LYS A 29 -8.09 2.84 8.66
CA LYS A 29 -6.99 2.12 9.32
C LYS A 29 -7.42 0.94 10.18
N ASP A 30 -8.64 0.98 10.69
CA ASP A 30 -9.17 -0.04 11.61
C ASP A 30 -10.02 -1.11 10.89
N ASP A 31 -10.25 -0.96 9.59
CA ASP A 31 -10.93 -1.96 8.76
C ASP A 31 -9.89 -2.98 8.25
N GLY A 32 -9.78 -4.12 8.94
CA GLY A 32 -8.79 -5.14 8.62
C GLY A 32 -8.93 -5.73 7.21
N ALA A 33 -10.16 -5.86 6.71
CA ALA A 33 -10.40 -6.39 5.36
C ALA A 33 -9.95 -5.38 4.28
N LEU A 34 -10.21 -4.09 4.50
CA LEU A 34 -9.72 -3.04 3.62
C LEU A 34 -8.20 -2.91 3.67
N GLN A 35 -7.58 -3.03 4.84
CA GLN A 35 -6.13 -3.00 4.95
C GLN A 35 -5.47 -4.19 4.24
N GLU A 36 -6.04 -5.40 4.35
CA GLU A 36 -5.57 -6.59 3.65
C GLU A 36 -5.66 -6.40 2.13
N CYS A 37 -6.83 -6.00 1.63
CA CYS A 37 -7.02 -5.71 0.21
C CYS A 37 -6.09 -4.60 -0.29
N GLY A 38 -5.83 -3.58 0.52
CA GLY A 38 -4.90 -2.51 0.22
C GLY A 38 -3.46 -3.01 0.10
N CYS A 39 -2.99 -3.80 1.07
CA CYS A 39 -1.66 -4.44 1.02
C CYS A 39 -1.51 -5.35 -0.21
N ALA A 40 -2.51 -6.20 -0.48
CA ALA A 40 -2.51 -7.09 -1.65
C ALA A 40 -2.46 -6.30 -2.97
N ALA A 41 -3.24 -5.22 -3.09
CA ALA A 41 -3.23 -4.37 -4.27
C ALA A 41 -1.87 -3.69 -4.46
N LEU A 42 -1.28 -3.15 -3.39
CA LEU A 42 0.04 -2.51 -3.45
C LEU A 42 1.14 -3.51 -3.80
N ARG A 43 1.11 -4.73 -3.27
CA ARG A 43 2.03 -5.82 -3.65
C ARG A 43 1.94 -6.13 -5.14
N ASN A 44 0.74 -6.34 -5.65
CA ASN A 44 0.55 -6.70 -7.06
C ASN A 44 1.08 -5.63 -8.02
N VAL A 45 0.89 -4.34 -7.71
CA VAL A 45 1.39 -3.27 -8.58
C VAL A 45 2.87 -2.96 -8.36
N ALA A 46 3.45 -3.32 -7.20
CA ALA A 46 4.87 -3.19 -6.89
C ALA A 46 5.77 -4.16 -7.69
N LEU A 47 5.21 -5.08 -8.48
CA LEU A 47 5.98 -5.89 -9.43
C LEU A 47 6.58 -5.07 -10.60
N ASN A 48 6.13 -3.82 -10.78
CA ASN A 48 6.69 -2.90 -11.76
C ASN A 48 7.58 -1.84 -11.07
N SER A 49 8.76 -1.58 -11.62
CA SER A 49 9.76 -0.69 -11.02
C SER A 49 9.31 0.77 -10.89
N GLU A 50 8.57 1.30 -11.86
CA GLU A 50 8.05 2.67 -11.79
C GLU A 50 7.00 2.79 -10.67
N ASN A 51 6.16 1.76 -10.52
CA ASN A 51 5.17 1.70 -9.45
C ASN A 51 5.84 1.59 -8.07
N GLN A 52 6.95 0.86 -7.93
CA GLN A 52 7.71 0.81 -6.67
C GLN A 52 8.14 2.22 -6.25
N VAL A 53 8.66 3.03 -7.18
CA VAL A 53 9.07 4.41 -6.91
C VAL A 53 7.86 5.28 -6.55
N LYS A 54 6.74 5.10 -7.25
CA LYS A 54 5.49 5.82 -6.98
C LYS A 54 4.90 5.48 -5.61
N ILE A 55 4.86 4.20 -5.22
CA ILE A 55 4.41 3.77 -3.88
C ILE A 55 5.26 4.43 -2.80
N ALA A 56 6.58 4.43 -2.95
CA ALA A 56 7.48 5.07 -2.01
C ALA A 56 7.24 6.60 -1.94
N ALA A 57 7.12 7.26 -3.10
CA ALA A 57 6.89 8.71 -3.18
C ALA A 57 5.56 9.15 -2.56
N GLU A 58 4.50 8.33 -2.66
CA GLU A 58 3.18 8.59 -2.09
C GLU A 58 3.09 8.25 -0.58
N GLY A 59 4.20 7.82 0.04
CA GLY A 59 4.29 7.44 1.44
C GLY A 59 3.65 6.08 1.75
N GLY A 60 3.53 5.20 0.75
CA GLY A 60 2.92 3.88 0.88
C GLY A 60 3.65 2.97 1.85
N ILE A 61 4.98 3.11 1.99
CA ILE A 61 5.79 2.33 2.94
C ILE A 61 5.29 2.52 4.38
N ALA A 62 5.12 3.76 4.81
CA ALA A 62 4.65 4.07 6.16
C ALA A 62 3.22 3.56 6.40
N VAL A 63 2.37 3.60 5.38
CA VAL A 63 0.99 3.09 5.45
C VAL A 63 0.97 1.57 5.58
N ILE A 64 1.76 0.85 4.78
CA ILE A 64 1.85 -0.62 4.89
C ILE A 64 2.35 -1.01 6.29
N ILE A 65 3.36 -0.32 6.83
CA ILE A 65 3.87 -0.59 8.18
C ILE A 65 2.81 -0.30 9.25
N ASP A 66 2.05 0.80 9.16
CA ASP A 66 0.96 1.11 10.10
C ASP A 66 -0.15 0.04 10.05
N ALA A 67 -0.52 -0.40 8.84
CA ALA A 67 -1.49 -1.47 8.63
C ALA A 67 -1.03 -2.79 9.29
N MET A 68 0.20 -3.21 9.02
CA MET A 68 0.80 -4.41 9.60
C MET A 68 0.87 -4.35 11.13
N ARG A 69 1.19 -3.18 11.71
CA ARG A 69 1.24 -3.01 13.17
C ARG A 69 -0.13 -3.10 13.82
N ARG A 70 -1.15 -2.49 13.20
CA ARG A 70 -2.53 -2.49 13.72
C ARG A 70 -3.18 -3.86 13.62
N HIS A 71 -2.97 -4.55 12.51
CA HIS A 71 -3.58 -5.84 12.19
C HIS A 71 -2.58 -6.98 12.29
N LYS A 72 -1.81 -7.00 13.39
CA LYS A 72 -0.72 -7.98 13.62
C LYS A 72 -1.16 -9.44 13.57
N ASP A 73 -2.43 -9.71 13.88
CA ASP A 73 -3.00 -11.06 13.94
C ASP A 73 -3.64 -11.49 12.60
N ASN A 74 -3.71 -10.59 11.61
CA ASN A 74 -4.15 -10.92 10.25
C ASN A 74 -2.95 -11.42 9.42
N GLY A 75 -2.79 -12.74 9.34
CA GLY A 75 -1.69 -13.38 8.63
C GLY A 75 -1.60 -13.03 7.13
N ALA A 76 -2.74 -12.94 6.43
CA ALA A 76 -2.78 -12.59 5.01
C ALA A 76 -2.26 -11.17 4.77
N LEU A 77 -2.72 -10.22 5.60
CA LEU A 77 -2.22 -8.85 5.57
C LEU A 77 -0.72 -8.76 5.87
N GLN A 78 -0.21 -9.56 6.83
CA GLN A 78 1.24 -9.59 7.11
C GLN A 78 2.02 -10.10 5.90
N GLU A 79 1.55 -11.17 5.25
CA GLU A 79 2.19 -11.73 4.05
C GLU A 79 2.24 -10.69 2.92
N ASP A 80 1.10 -10.08 2.61
CA ASP A 80 1.01 -9.09 1.55
C ASP A 80 1.78 -7.81 1.85
N GLY A 81 1.74 -7.36 3.11
CA GLY A 81 2.53 -6.22 3.58
C GLY A 81 4.03 -6.47 3.47
N CYS A 82 4.51 -7.64 3.89
CA CYS A 82 5.91 -8.03 3.73
C CYS A 82 6.31 -8.11 2.25
N GLY A 83 5.46 -8.70 1.41
CA GLY A 83 5.69 -8.80 -0.04
C GLY A 83 5.81 -7.42 -0.68
N ALA A 84 4.84 -6.54 -0.44
CA ALA A 84 4.85 -5.18 -0.96
C ALA A 84 6.10 -4.41 -0.52
N LEU A 85 6.50 -4.51 0.75
CA LEU A 85 7.71 -3.85 1.24
C LEU A 85 8.99 -4.43 0.61
N GLY A 86 9.05 -5.75 0.41
CA GLY A 86 10.16 -6.41 -0.27
C GLY A 86 10.31 -5.94 -1.72
N ASP A 87 9.20 -5.90 -2.46
CA ASP A 87 9.17 -5.46 -3.85
C ASP A 87 9.56 -3.97 -3.97
N VAL A 88 9.03 -3.12 -3.08
CA VAL A 88 9.38 -1.68 -3.06
C VAL A 88 10.84 -1.45 -2.67
N ALA A 89 11.38 -2.23 -1.73
CA ALA A 89 12.76 -2.11 -1.27
C ALA A 89 13.79 -2.70 -2.26
N ALA A 90 13.38 -3.62 -3.12
CA ALA A 90 14.24 -4.18 -4.17
C ALA A 90 14.64 -3.15 -5.24
N ASN A 91 13.98 -1.99 -5.27
CA ASN A 91 14.34 -0.88 -6.14
C ASN A 91 15.49 -0.04 -5.56
N PRO A 92 16.65 0.06 -6.24
CA PRO A 92 17.76 0.90 -5.78
C PRO A 92 17.38 2.38 -5.58
N GLU A 93 16.44 2.91 -6.36
CA GLU A 93 15.96 4.29 -6.21
C GLU A 93 15.20 4.53 -4.91
N ASN A 94 14.62 3.46 -4.36
CA ASN A 94 13.91 3.50 -3.08
C ASN A 94 14.83 3.27 -1.88
N GLU A 95 16.01 2.65 -2.04
CA GLU A 95 16.98 2.45 -0.96
C GLU A 95 17.40 3.79 -0.31
N VAL A 96 17.57 4.83 -1.12
CA VAL A 96 17.92 6.19 -0.63
C VAL A 96 16.76 6.80 0.15
N LYS A 97 15.50 6.56 -0.25
CA LYS A 97 14.32 7.09 0.44
C LYS A 97 14.03 6.34 1.74
N ILE A 98 14.12 5.01 1.73
CA ILE A 98 13.93 4.15 2.91
C ILE A 98 15.00 4.44 3.98
N SER A 99 16.23 4.73 3.57
CA SER A 99 17.32 5.08 4.51
C SER A 99 17.18 6.48 5.10
N GLN A 100 16.49 7.41 4.41
CA GLN A 100 16.20 8.75 4.93
C GLN A 100 15.03 8.76 5.92
N ASP A 101 13.99 7.94 5.69
CA ASP A 101 12.83 7.81 6.60
C ASP A 101 13.18 7.17 7.96
N ARG A 102 14.39 6.60 8.12
CA ARG A 102 14.89 6.05 9.39
C ARG A 102 15.65 7.07 10.28
N ARG A 103 15.78 8.33 9.86
CA ARG A 103 16.42 9.40 10.65
C ARG A 103 15.40 10.28 11.34
#